data_AF-A0A6N7FEN8-F1
#
_entry.id   AF-A0A6N7FEN8-F1
#
_cell.length_a   1.000
_cell.length_b   1.000
_cell.length_c   1.000
_cell.angle_alpha   90.00
_cell.angle_beta   90.00
_cell.angle_gamma   90.00
#
_symmetry.space_group_name_H-M   'P 1'
#
loop_
_entity.id
_entity.type
_entity.pdbx_description
1 polymer ?
#
loop_
_entity_poly.entity_id
_entity_poly.type
_entity_poly.pdbx_seq_one_letter_code
_entity_poly.pdbx_strand_id
1 'polypeptide(L)'
;MALDGRKIAAVLALAVGLSGAILAVSPTIGAMVLAPGGEVLRTLGHAGAKRPSPARLQRAIAGHRTGLSWYADAGGWAALGALHIALARETTLAPRARSAHYDLAVTAVRNALMLSPALPFAWFHYAYAALARDGGDARIDAPLIMSINAAPKEPSLVKQRIRIGFIAHRVLAPETRAAVRLQVLIAARGGMADLVRFAHRERAFAWVRNTLAGEPALRQDFDIAYLRASRIR
;
A
#
# COMPACT_ATOMS: atom_id res chain seq x y z
N MET A 1 44.63 46.66 -7.15
CA MET A 1 45.20 45.30 -7.26
C MET A 1 44.14 44.42 -7.91
N ALA A 2 44.24 44.17 -9.22
CA ALA A 2 43.24 43.38 -9.94
C ALA A 2 43.38 41.90 -9.55
N LEU A 3 42.26 41.24 -9.21
CA LEU A 3 42.25 39.80 -8.98
C LEU A 3 42.45 39.08 -10.31
N ASP A 4 43.50 38.26 -10.39
CA ASP A 4 43.75 37.34 -11.50
C ASP A 4 42.51 36.44 -11.70
N GLY A 5 42.04 36.34 -12.95
CA GLY A 5 40.87 35.54 -13.32
C GLY A 5 40.95 34.08 -12.86
N ARG A 6 42.16 33.54 -12.69
CA ARG A 6 42.37 32.19 -12.14
C ARG A 6 41.93 32.07 -10.68
N LYS A 7 42.15 33.11 -9.86
CA LYS A 7 41.74 33.13 -8.44
C LYS A 7 40.21 33.21 -8.32
N ILE A 8 39.56 34.00 -9.18
CA ILE A 8 38.10 34.09 -9.24
C ILE A 8 37.50 32.73 -9.62
N ALA A 9 38.04 32.06 -10.66
CA ALA A 9 37.58 30.74 -11.07
C ALA A 9 37.74 29.68 -9.96
N ALA A 10 38.86 29.69 -9.23
CA ALA A 10 39.09 28.76 -8.12
C ALA A 10 38.11 28.96 -6.96
N VAL A 11 37.83 30.21 -6.58
CA VAL A 11 36.84 30.53 -5.53
C VAL A 11 35.43 30.11 -5.96
N LEU A 12 35.05 30.34 -7.20
CA LEU A 12 33.75 29.91 -7.73
C LEU A 12 33.64 28.38 -7.74
N ALA A 13 34.66 27.66 -8.20
CA ALA A 13 34.67 26.20 -8.19
C ALA A 13 34.53 25.63 -6.77
N LEU A 14 35.25 26.22 -5.79
CA LEU A 14 35.14 25.82 -4.39
C LEU A 14 33.74 26.11 -3.83
N ALA A 15 33.17 27.28 -4.12
CA ALA A 15 31.83 27.65 -3.66
C ALA A 15 30.77 26.71 -4.24
N VAL A 16 30.87 26.36 -5.54
CA VAL A 16 29.98 25.39 -6.19
C VAL A 16 30.16 24.00 -5.59
N GLY A 17 31.41 23.55 -5.37
CA GLY A 17 31.70 22.25 -4.76
C GLY A 17 31.17 22.14 -3.32
N LEU A 18 31.36 23.18 -2.51
CA LEU A 18 30.87 23.23 -1.13
C LEU A 18 29.34 23.29 -1.09
N SER A 19 28.72 24.08 -1.96
CA SER A 19 27.26 24.15 -2.09
C SER A 19 26.69 22.78 -2.49
N GLY A 20 27.32 22.09 -3.45
CA GLY A 20 26.95 20.73 -3.85
C GLY A 20 27.08 19.73 -2.70
N ALA A 21 28.16 19.81 -1.91
CA ALA A 21 28.35 18.96 -0.74
C ALA A 21 27.27 19.21 0.33
N ILE A 22 26.97 20.47 0.65
CA ILE A 22 25.90 20.83 1.61
C ILE A 22 24.54 20.32 1.13
N LEU A 23 24.24 20.46 -0.16
CA LEU A 23 23.00 19.96 -0.75
C LEU A 23 22.92 18.43 -0.76
N ALA A 24 24.05 17.72 -0.89
CA ALA A 24 24.11 16.26 -0.87
C ALA A 24 24.00 15.64 0.53
N VAL A 25 24.32 16.39 1.60
CA VAL A 25 24.22 15.91 2.99
C VAL A 25 22.77 15.57 3.36
N SER A 26 21.80 16.40 2.98
CA SER A 26 20.39 16.20 3.37
C SER A 26 19.78 14.90 2.80
N PRO A 27 19.87 14.60 1.49
CA PRO A 27 19.40 13.34 0.92
C PRO A 27 20.11 12.11 1.50
N THR A 28 21.42 12.22 1.78
CA THR A 28 22.21 11.10 2.33
C THR A 28 21.76 10.76 3.75
N ILE A 29 21.60 11.76 4.61
CA ILE A 29 21.06 11.57 5.97
C ILE A 29 19.63 11.03 5.90
N GLY A 30 18.80 11.57 5.01
CA GLY A 30 17.44 11.09 4.77
C GLY A 30 17.41 9.59 4.42
N ALA A 31 18.24 9.16 3.47
CA ALA A 31 18.33 7.75 3.08
C ALA A 31 18.78 6.84 4.23
N MET A 32 19.76 7.28 5.03
CA MET A 32 20.23 6.52 6.20
C MET A 32 19.14 6.38 7.28
N VAL A 33 18.36 7.44 7.52
CA VAL A 33 17.25 7.42 8.48
C VAL A 33 16.10 6.54 8.00
N LEU A 34 15.87 6.45 6.69
CA LEU A 34 14.81 5.64 6.08
C LEU A 34 15.17 4.15 5.94
N ALA A 35 16.46 3.79 5.89
CA ALA A 35 16.90 2.42 5.65
C ALA A 35 16.29 1.36 6.59
N PRO A 36 16.18 1.57 7.92
CA PRO A 36 15.52 0.62 8.82
C PRO A 36 14.03 0.43 8.53
N GLY A 37 13.35 1.48 8.03
CA GLY A 37 11.95 1.44 7.64
C GLY A 37 11.72 0.60 6.39
N GLY A 38 12.64 0.67 5.41
CA GLY A 38 12.61 -0.15 4.19
C GLY A 38 12.57 -1.64 4.49
N GLU A 39 13.38 -2.11 5.44
CA GLU A 39 13.39 -3.53 5.85
C GLU A 39 12.07 -3.96 6.51
N VAL A 40 11.46 -3.09 7.31
CA VAL A 40 10.14 -3.35 7.92
C VAL A 40 9.06 -3.47 6.85
N LEU A 41 9.06 -2.58 5.86
CA LEU A 41 8.12 -2.61 4.74
C LEU A 41 8.31 -3.85 3.87
N ARG A 42 9.56 -4.23 3.58
CA ARG A 42 9.89 -5.47 2.87
C ARG A 42 9.36 -6.70 3.61
N THR A 43 9.53 -6.73 4.93
CA THR A 43 8.98 -7.79 5.79
C THR A 43 7.46 -7.82 5.74
N LEU A 44 6.78 -6.65 5.75
CA LEU A 44 5.33 -6.56 5.65
C LEU A 44 4.78 -7.02 4.29
N GLY A 45 5.55 -6.82 3.20
CA GLY A 45 5.18 -7.23 1.85
C GLY A 45 5.34 -8.73 1.57
N HIS A 46 6.14 -9.45 2.38
CA HIS A 46 6.41 -10.86 2.15
C HIS A 46 5.35 -11.77 2.80
N ALA A 47 4.62 -12.52 1.95
CA ALA A 47 3.61 -13.46 2.43
C ALA A 47 4.27 -14.57 3.28
N GLY A 48 3.84 -14.70 4.54
CA GLY A 48 4.36 -15.70 5.47
C GLY A 48 5.53 -15.24 6.35
N ALA A 49 6.08 -14.04 6.12
CA ALA A 49 7.08 -13.48 7.02
C ALA A 49 6.49 -13.22 8.43
N LYS A 50 7.34 -13.39 9.45
CA LYS A 50 7.01 -13.01 10.83
C LYS A 50 6.73 -11.51 10.86
N ARG A 51 5.55 -11.13 11.36
CA ARG A 51 5.18 -9.70 11.46
C ARG A 51 6.18 -8.95 12.34
N PRO A 52 6.59 -7.73 11.93
CA PRO A 52 7.38 -6.84 12.77
C PRO A 52 6.67 -6.57 14.09
N SER A 53 7.42 -6.47 15.20
CA SER A 53 6.83 -6.12 16.50
C SER A 53 6.29 -4.67 16.50
N PRO A 54 5.32 -4.34 17.38
CA PRO A 54 4.81 -2.98 17.52
C PRO A 54 5.92 -1.95 17.77
N ALA A 55 6.91 -2.27 18.61
CA ALA A 55 8.06 -1.39 18.86
C ALA A 55 8.91 -1.15 17.60
N ARG A 56 9.08 -2.17 16.74
CA ARG A 56 9.81 -2.04 15.47
C ARG A 56 9.03 -1.18 14.47
N LEU A 57 7.70 -1.32 14.43
CA LEU A 57 6.82 -0.45 13.63
C LEU A 57 6.88 1.00 14.09
N GLN A 58 6.82 1.26 15.40
CA GLN A 58 6.93 2.60 15.96
C GLN A 58 8.27 3.27 15.65
N ARG A 59 9.39 2.53 15.75
CA ARG A 59 10.71 3.03 15.33
C ARG A 59 10.75 3.37 13.85
N ALA A 60 10.17 2.52 12.98
CA ALA A 60 10.08 2.80 11.55
C ALA A 60 9.23 4.05 11.27
N ILE A 61 8.09 4.21 11.95
CA ILE A 61 7.23 5.40 11.85
C ILE A 61 8.01 6.66 12.26
N ALA A 62 8.72 6.62 13.39
CA ALA A 62 9.54 7.74 13.84
C ALA A 62 10.64 8.09 12.83
N GLY A 63 11.35 7.09 12.31
CA GLY A 63 12.36 7.27 11.26
C GLY A 63 11.78 7.91 10.00
N HIS A 64 10.66 7.40 9.49
CA HIS A 64 9.99 7.99 8.33
C HIS A 64 9.54 9.43 8.58
N ARG A 65 8.98 9.75 9.75
CA ARG A 65 8.58 11.12 10.08
C ARG A 65 9.77 12.07 10.12
N THR A 66 10.88 11.65 10.73
CA THR A 66 12.11 12.44 10.73
C THR A 66 12.65 12.59 9.32
N GLY A 67 12.76 11.53 8.52
CA GLY A 67 13.23 11.63 7.14
C GLY A 67 12.39 12.59 6.29
N LEU A 68 11.06 12.48 6.41
CA LEU A 68 10.11 13.32 5.66
C LEU A 68 10.11 14.79 6.10
N SER A 69 10.62 15.13 7.29
CA SER A 69 10.80 16.53 7.67
C SER A 69 11.99 17.19 6.98
N TRP A 70 12.94 16.40 6.47
CA TRP A 70 14.09 16.91 5.70
C TRP A 70 13.82 16.92 4.19
N TYR A 71 13.09 15.91 3.69
CA TYR A 71 12.82 15.74 2.27
C TYR A 71 11.45 15.10 2.06
N ALA A 72 10.53 15.86 1.45
CA ALA A 72 9.19 15.36 1.14
C ALA A 72 9.24 14.49 -0.12
N ASP A 73 8.94 13.20 0.03
CA ASP A 73 8.91 12.26 -1.08
C ASP A 73 7.63 11.41 -1.06
N ALA A 74 7.06 11.16 -2.24
CA ALA A 74 5.78 10.46 -2.35
C ALA A 74 5.87 9.01 -1.83
N GLY A 75 7.01 8.34 -2.05
CA GLY A 75 7.24 6.97 -1.60
C GLY A 75 7.31 6.85 -0.08
N GLY A 76 8.00 7.77 0.59
CA GLY A 76 8.15 7.86 2.02
C GLY A 76 6.85 8.17 2.73
N TRP A 77 6.03 9.08 2.18
CA TRP A 77 4.67 9.32 2.69
C TRP A 77 3.76 8.09 2.51
N ALA A 78 3.81 7.40 1.37
CA ALA A 78 3.03 6.18 1.14
C ALA A 78 3.46 5.04 2.09
N ALA A 79 4.78 4.91 2.29
CA ALA A 79 5.39 3.99 3.24
C ALA A 79 4.96 4.28 4.69
N LEU A 80 4.98 5.54 5.11
CA LEU A 80 4.51 5.97 6.43
C LEU A 80 3.03 5.59 6.63
N GLY A 81 2.20 5.78 5.60
CA GLY A 81 0.81 5.32 5.60
C GLY A 81 0.68 3.81 5.81
N ALA A 82 1.48 3.01 5.09
CA ALA A 82 1.51 1.56 5.22
C ALA A 82 1.95 1.11 6.63
N LEU A 83 2.93 1.78 7.23
CA LEU A 83 3.39 1.50 8.59
C LEU A 83 2.31 1.79 9.63
N HIS A 84 1.58 2.89 9.48
CA HIS A 84 0.45 3.20 10.36
C HIS A 84 -0.69 2.18 10.22
N ILE A 85 -1.01 1.74 8.99
CA ILE A 85 -1.97 0.65 8.78
C ILE A 85 -1.50 -0.65 9.45
N ALA A 86 -0.22 -1.00 9.30
CA ALA A 86 0.34 -2.19 9.93
C ALA A 86 0.22 -2.13 11.45
N LEU A 87 0.56 -1.01 12.07
CA LEU A 87 0.45 -0.80 13.51
C LEU A 87 -1.02 -0.80 13.97
N ALA A 88 -1.94 -0.18 13.24
CA ALA A 88 -3.37 -0.16 13.56
C ALA A 88 -4.02 -1.55 13.57
N ARG A 89 -3.40 -2.54 12.90
CA ARG A 89 -3.87 -3.94 12.84
C ARG A 89 -3.38 -4.80 13.99
N GLU A 90 -2.53 -4.26 14.87
CA GLU A 90 -2.10 -4.96 16.08
C GLU A 90 -3.27 -5.09 17.06
N THR A 91 -3.56 -6.32 17.49
CA THR A 91 -4.72 -6.63 18.33
C THR A 91 -4.56 -6.16 19.76
N THR A 92 -3.33 -5.88 20.19
CA THR A 92 -2.98 -5.38 21.52
C THR A 92 -3.27 -3.88 21.69
N LEU A 93 -3.51 -3.15 20.59
CA LEU A 93 -3.85 -1.73 20.66
C LEU A 93 -5.31 -1.52 21.04
N ALA A 94 -5.53 -0.56 21.94
CA ALA A 94 -6.87 -0.09 22.28
C ALA A 94 -7.61 0.42 21.03
N PRO A 95 -8.94 0.25 20.93
CA PRO A 95 -9.72 0.68 19.76
C PRO A 95 -9.47 2.14 19.34
N ARG A 96 -9.41 3.06 20.31
CA ARG A 96 -9.11 4.49 20.07
C ARG A 96 -7.74 4.71 19.45
N ALA A 97 -6.72 3.98 19.91
CA ALA A 97 -5.37 4.05 19.37
C ALA A 97 -5.30 3.49 17.93
N ARG A 98 -6.04 2.41 17.64
CA ARG A 98 -6.16 1.87 16.28
C ARG A 98 -6.79 2.89 15.32
N SER A 99 -7.90 3.51 15.72
CA SER A 99 -8.57 4.55 14.94
C SER A 99 -7.64 5.73 14.65
N ALA A 100 -6.91 6.23 15.66
CA ALA A 100 -5.93 7.31 15.47
C ALA A 100 -4.82 6.94 14.47
N HIS A 101 -4.37 5.69 14.44
CA HIS A 101 -3.41 5.24 13.43
C HIS A 101 -4.01 5.16 12.03
N TYR A 102 -5.28 4.80 11.87
CA TYR A 102 -5.94 4.90 10.56
C TYR A 102 -6.06 6.34 10.07
N ASP A 103 -6.33 7.30 10.96
CA ASP A 103 -6.35 8.74 10.60
C ASP A 103 -4.97 9.25 10.14
N LEU A 104 -3.92 8.85 10.87
CA LEU A 104 -2.54 9.14 10.48
C LEU A 104 -2.18 8.49 9.14
N ALA A 105 -2.64 7.26 8.89
CA ALA A 105 -2.44 6.60 7.61
C ALA A 105 -3.14 7.34 6.46
N VAL A 106 -4.41 7.73 6.61
CA VAL A 106 -5.15 8.51 5.60
C VAL A 106 -4.42 9.82 5.30
N THR A 107 -3.93 10.51 6.33
CA THR A 107 -3.19 11.77 6.17
C THR A 107 -1.88 11.55 5.42
N ALA A 108 -1.06 10.57 5.82
CA ALA A 108 0.20 10.27 5.15
C ALA A 108 0.00 9.86 3.68
N VAL A 109 -0.98 9.00 3.41
CA VAL A 109 -1.29 8.55 2.04
C VAL A 109 -1.80 9.70 1.17
N ARG A 110 -2.61 10.61 1.71
CA ARG A 110 -3.06 11.80 0.98
C ARG A 110 -1.88 12.71 0.61
N ASN A 111 -0.92 12.91 1.52
CA ASN A 111 0.31 13.65 1.21
C ASN A 111 1.11 12.96 0.08
N ALA A 112 1.20 11.62 0.11
CA ALA A 112 1.83 10.87 -0.97
C ALA A 112 1.14 11.11 -2.32
N LEU A 113 -0.19 11.09 -2.35
CA LEU A 113 -1.00 11.27 -3.55
C LEU A 113 -0.98 12.71 -4.09
N MET A 114 -0.82 13.70 -3.22
CA MET A 114 -0.59 15.10 -3.64
C MET A 114 0.74 15.26 -4.37
N LEU A 115 1.77 14.52 -3.97
CA LEU A 115 3.08 14.52 -4.63
C LEU A 115 3.12 13.63 -5.88
N SER A 116 2.41 12.49 -5.85
CA SER A 116 2.34 11.56 -6.97
C SER A 116 0.99 10.83 -7.02
N PRO A 117 0.03 11.29 -7.84
CA PRO A 117 -1.29 10.69 -7.96
C PRO A 117 -1.27 9.32 -8.68
N ALA A 118 -0.13 8.93 -9.27
CA ALA A 118 0.01 7.67 -10.00
C ALA A 118 0.39 6.47 -9.11
N LEU A 119 0.36 6.61 -7.77
CA LEU A 119 0.76 5.55 -6.84
C LEU A 119 -0.39 4.58 -6.52
N PRO A 120 -0.44 3.37 -7.12
CA PRO A 120 -1.58 2.46 -6.96
C PRO A 120 -1.73 1.92 -5.53
N PHE A 121 -0.61 1.70 -4.83
CA PHE A 121 -0.60 1.25 -3.43
C PHE A 121 -1.08 2.33 -2.47
N ALA A 122 -0.75 3.61 -2.74
CA ALA A 122 -1.22 4.72 -1.93
C ALA A 122 -2.75 4.81 -2.01
N TRP A 123 -3.32 4.79 -3.21
CA TRP A 123 -4.78 4.74 -3.40
C TRP A 123 -5.44 3.55 -2.68
N PHE A 124 -4.83 2.37 -2.75
CA PHE A 124 -5.32 1.19 -2.03
C PHE A 124 -5.29 1.39 -0.50
N HIS A 125 -4.17 1.87 0.04
CA HIS A 125 -4.02 2.14 1.47
C HIS A 125 -5.00 3.21 1.96
N TYR A 126 -5.32 4.20 1.13
CA TYR A 126 -6.37 5.18 1.44
C TYR A 126 -7.71 4.48 1.61
N ALA A 127 -8.14 3.68 0.61
CA ALA A 127 -9.39 2.95 0.66
C ALA A 127 -9.46 1.99 1.86
N TYR A 128 -8.36 1.28 2.15
CA TYR A 128 -8.28 0.37 3.29
C TYR A 128 -8.42 1.10 4.63
N ALA A 129 -7.65 2.17 4.84
CA ALA A 129 -7.67 2.92 6.09
C ALA A 129 -9.02 3.60 6.32
N ALA A 130 -9.63 4.15 5.27
CA ALA A 130 -10.98 4.72 5.34
C ALA A 130 -12.02 3.66 5.71
N LEU A 131 -12.01 2.48 5.06
CA LEU A 131 -12.90 1.37 5.39
C LEU A 131 -12.71 0.89 6.85
N ALA A 132 -11.47 0.79 7.30
CA ALA A 132 -11.16 0.32 8.64
C ALA A 132 -11.54 1.34 9.73
N ARG A 133 -11.56 2.63 9.40
CA ARG A 133 -11.95 3.72 10.30
C ARG A 133 -13.47 3.90 10.36
N ASP A 134 -14.12 4.00 9.19
CA ASP A 134 -15.52 4.44 9.07
C ASP A 134 -16.48 3.26 8.85
N GLY A 135 -15.98 2.04 8.65
CA GLY A 135 -16.81 0.86 8.44
C GLY A 135 -17.68 0.99 7.19
N GLY A 136 -18.99 0.73 7.33
CA GLY A 136 -19.94 0.76 6.22
C GLY A 136 -20.13 2.15 5.59
N ASP A 137 -19.83 3.22 6.32
CA ASP A 137 -20.02 4.61 5.86
C ASP A 137 -18.79 5.15 5.09
N ALA A 138 -17.75 4.33 4.93
CA ALA A 138 -16.52 4.72 4.29
C ALA A 138 -16.70 5.01 2.79
N ARG A 139 -16.32 6.23 2.37
CA ARG A 139 -16.30 6.63 0.96
C ARG A 139 -15.06 6.08 0.25
N ILE A 140 -15.11 4.80 -0.13
CA ILE A 140 -13.96 4.08 -0.68
C ILE A 140 -14.00 3.85 -2.20
N ASP A 141 -15.09 4.19 -2.88
CA ASP A 141 -15.24 3.95 -4.32
C ASP A 141 -14.14 4.63 -5.14
N ALA A 142 -14.01 5.94 -5.02
CA ALA A 142 -13.00 6.72 -5.74
C ALA A 142 -11.56 6.22 -5.50
N PRO A 143 -11.07 6.08 -4.25
CA PRO A 143 -9.70 5.61 -4.03
C PRO A 143 -9.51 4.15 -4.48
N LEU A 144 -10.51 3.29 -4.38
CA LEU A 144 -10.40 1.90 -4.86
C LEU A 144 -10.33 1.84 -6.39
N ILE A 145 -11.17 2.60 -7.10
CA ILE A 145 -11.11 2.74 -8.56
C ILE A 145 -9.76 3.30 -9.02
N MET A 146 -9.27 4.37 -8.36
CA MET A 146 -7.97 4.95 -8.70
C MET A 146 -6.84 3.94 -8.50
N SER A 147 -6.88 3.13 -7.43
CA SER A 147 -5.92 2.04 -7.27
C SER A 147 -5.98 1.07 -8.44
N ILE A 148 -7.18 0.58 -8.80
CA ILE A 148 -7.39 -0.38 -9.90
C ILE A 148 -6.85 0.19 -11.22
N ASN A 149 -7.21 1.42 -11.57
CA ASN A 149 -6.83 2.03 -12.84
C ASN A 149 -5.32 2.29 -12.94
N ALA A 150 -4.67 2.71 -11.85
CA ALA A 150 -3.24 2.99 -11.84
C ALA A 150 -2.37 1.73 -12.03
N ALA A 151 -2.84 0.57 -11.58
CA ALA A 151 -2.13 -0.69 -11.80
C ALA A 151 -3.10 -1.89 -11.81
N PRO A 152 -3.80 -2.16 -12.91
CA PRO A 152 -4.93 -3.11 -12.94
C PRO A 152 -4.49 -4.56 -12.78
N LYS A 153 -3.25 -4.89 -13.14
CA LYS A 153 -2.71 -6.26 -13.15
C LYS A 153 -1.65 -6.51 -12.08
N GLU A 154 -1.40 -5.56 -11.17
CA GLU A 154 -0.39 -5.70 -10.11
C GLU A 154 -0.77 -6.85 -9.16
N PRO A 155 -0.06 -8.00 -9.18
CA PRO A 155 -0.53 -9.23 -8.53
C PRO A 155 -0.73 -9.08 -7.02
N SER A 156 0.15 -8.29 -6.37
CA SER A 156 0.07 -8.03 -4.94
C SER A 156 -1.17 -7.21 -4.56
N LEU A 157 -1.64 -6.33 -5.44
CA LEU A 157 -2.83 -5.49 -5.22
C LEU A 157 -4.12 -6.17 -5.64
N VAL A 158 -4.12 -6.98 -6.70
CA VAL A 158 -5.32 -7.73 -7.14
C VAL A 158 -5.95 -8.47 -5.97
N LYS A 159 -5.15 -9.25 -5.21
CA LYS A 159 -5.63 -10.02 -4.05
C LYS A 159 -6.21 -9.12 -2.96
N GLN A 160 -5.54 -8.00 -2.69
CA GLN A 160 -5.95 -7.07 -1.64
C GLN A 160 -7.23 -6.31 -2.01
N ARG A 161 -7.37 -5.89 -3.26
CA ARG A 161 -8.57 -5.23 -3.79
C ARG A 161 -9.77 -6.18 -3.83
N ILE A 162 -9.57 -7.45 -4.20
CA ILE A 162 -10.62 -8.48 -4.09
C ILE A 162 -11.11 -8.58 -2.65
N ARG A 163 -10.19 -8.58 -1.67
CA ARG A 163 -10.56 -8.63 -0.25
C ARG A 163 -11.38 -7.41 0.19
N ILE A 164 -10.94 -6.19 -0.13
CA ILE A 164 -11.72 -4.99 0.18
C ILE A 164 -13.08 -5.06 -0.52
N GLY A 165 -13.10 -5.44 -1.79
CA GLY A 165 -14.31 -5.56 -2.59
C GLY A 165 -15.31 -6.59 -2.06
N PHE A 166 -14.83 -7.68 -1.44
CA PHE A 166 -15.65 -8.64 -0.72
C PHE A 166 -16.21 -8.06 0.58
N ILE A 167 -15.35 -7.48 1.43
CA ILE A 167 -15.75 -6.91 2.73
C ILE A 167 -16.78 -5.78 2.54
N ALA A 168 -16.55 -4.89 1.58
CA ALA A 168 -17.38 -3.72 1.33
C ALA A 168 -18.44 -3.94 0.24
N HIS A 169 -18.65 -5.17 -0.22
CA HIS A 169 -19.48 -5.46 -1.41
C HIS A 169 -20.86 -4.78 -1.39
N ARG A 170 -21.50 -4.72 -0.22
CA ARG A 170 -22.85 -4.15 -0.05
C ARG A 170 -22.89 -2.63 -0.17
N VAL A 171 -21.80 -1.95 0.15
CA VAL A 171 -21.73 -0.47 0.19
C VAL A 171 -21.04 0.13 -1.02
N LEU A 172 -20.31 -0.68 -1.81
CA LEU A 172 -19.69 -0.24 -3.05
C LEU A 172 -20.73 0.15 -4.11
N ALA A 173 -20.44 1.21 -4.86
CA ALA A 173 -21.19 1.60 -6.04
C ALA A 173 -21.17 0.48 -7.11
N PRO A 174 -22.20 0.37 -7.98
CA PRO A 174 -22.25 -0.62 -9.04
C PRO A 174 -20.99 -0.65 -9.92
N GLU A 175 -20.45 0.51 -10.25
CA GLU A 175 -19.25 0.68 -11.09
C GLU A 175 -18.01 0.12 -10.39
N THR A 176 -17.85 0.41 -9.10
CA THR A 176 -16.75 -0.14 -8.29
C THR A 176 -16.87 -1.65 -8.11
N ARG A 177 -18.09 -2.16 -7.93
CA ARG A 177 -18.34 -3.62 -7.92
C ARG A 177 -17.95 -4.27 -9.25
N ALA A 178 -18.25 -3.64 -10.37
CA ALA A 178 -17.84 -4.13 -11.69
C ALA A 178 -16.31 -4.15 -11.83
N ALA A 179 -15.62 -3.11 -11.37
CA ALA A 179 -14.15 -3.07 -11.36
C ALA A 179 -13.54 -4.15 -10.47
N VAL A 180 -14.08 -4.38 -9.27
CA VAL A 180 -13.67 -5.49 -8.38
C VAL A 180 -13.91 -6.85 -9.03
N ARG A 181 -15.05 -7.05 -9.72
CA ARG A 181 -15.30 -8.28 -10.48
C ARG A 181 -14.21 -8.52 -11.51
N LEU A 182 -13.76 -7.50 -12.24
CA LEU A 182 -12.64 -7.63 -13.17
C LEU A 182 -11.35 -8.08 -12.47
N GLN A 183 -11.09 -7.62 -11.24
CA GLN A 183 -9.94 -8.10 -10.45
C GLN A 183 -10.07 -9.60 -10.10
N VAL A 184 -11.28 -10.09 -9.78
CA VAL A 184 -11.54 -11.53 -9.57
C VAL A 184 -11.26 -12.34 -10.84
N LEU A 185 -11.66 -11.83 -12.00
CA LEU A 185 -11.37 -12.47 -13.30
C LEU A 185 -9.87 -12.50 -13.61
N ILE A 186 -9.15 -11.41 -13.33
CA ILE A 186 -7.68 -11.36 -13.46
C ILE A 186 -7.03 -12.40 -12.55
N ALA A 187 -7.46 -12.51 -11.29
CA ALA A 187 -6.95 -13.51 -10.36
C ALA A 187 -7.24 -14.94 -10.83
N ALA A 188 -8.46 -15.23 -11.29
CA ALA A 188 -8.84 -16.55 -11.80
C ALA A 188 -7.98 -16.97 -13.01
N ARG A 189 -7.75 -16.04 -13.96
CA ARG A 189 -6.93 -16.27 -15.15
C ARG A 189 -5.43 -16.40 -14.83
N GLY A 190 -4.94 -15.68 -13.81
CA GLY A 190 -3.56 -15.75 -13.35
C GLY A 190 -3.23 -17.00 -12.51
N GLY A 191 -4.25 -17.67 -11.95
CA GLY A 191 -4.09 -18.91 -11.22
C GLY A 191 -5.16 -19.13 -10.15
N MET A 192 -5.88 -20.25 -10.26
CA MET A 192 -7.03 -20.55 -9.40
C MET A 192 -6.66 -20.78 -7.92
N ALA A 193 -5.43 -21.23 -7.64
CA ALA A 193 -5.00 -21.59 -6.29
C ALA A 193 -5.11 -20.44 -5.28
N ASP A 194 -4.75 -19.21 -5.68
CA ASP A 194 -4.85 -18.04 -4.82
C ASP A 194 -6.30 -17.65 -4.54
N LEU A 195 -7.16 -17.73 -5.55
CA LEU A 195 -8.58 -17.41 -5.42
C LEU A 195 -9.31 -18.44 -4.54
N VAL A 196 -8.97 -19.72 -4.67
CA VAL A 196 -9.48 -20.79 -3.79
C VAL A 196 -9.01 -20.60 -2.35
N ARG A 197 -7.72 -20.29 -2.14
CA ARG A 197 -7.20 -19.96 -0.79
C ARG A 197 -7.94 -18.78 -0.16
N PHE A 198 -8.20 -17.73 -0.94
CA PHE A 198 -9.00 -16.59 -0.51
C PHE A 198 -10.42 -17.01 -0.13
N ALA A 199 -11.11 -17.76 -1.01
CA ALA A 199 -12.48 -18.20 -0.78
C ALA A 199 -12.63 -19.05 0.50
N HIS A 200 -11.68 -19.96 0.76
CA HIS A 200 -11.66 -20.72 2.01
C HIS A 200 -11.43 -19.84 3.23
N ARG A 201 -10.40 -18.98 3.19
CA ARG A 201 -9.99 -18.16 4.33
C ARG A 201 -11.08 -17.18 4.75
N GLU A 202 -11.71 -16.53 3.79
CA GLU A 202 -12.70 -15.47 4.03
C GLU A 202 -14.15 -15.99 3.93
N ARG A 203 -14.35 -17.31 3.78
CA ARG A 203 -15.66 -17.96 3.56
C ARG A 203 -16.45 -17.35 2.38
N ALA A 204 -15.73 -17.00 1.32
CA ALA A 204 -16.25 -16.24 0.18
C ALA A 204 -16.66 -17.12 -1.02
N PHE A 205 -16.91 -18.42 -0.84
CA PHE A 205 -17.22 -19.36 -1.94
C PHE A 205 -18.39 -18.88 -2.82
N ALA A 206 -19.55 -18.62 -2.22
CA ALA A 206 -20.74 -18.18 -2.95
C ALA A 206 -20.51 -16.84 -3.66
N TRP A 207 -19.78 -15.91 -3.02
CA TRP A 207 -19.46 -14.62 -3.60
C TRP A 207 -18.54 -14.75 -4.83
N VAL A 208 -17.46 -15.53 -4.73
CA VAL A 208 -16.56 -15.77 -5.87
C VAL A 208 -17.31 -16.48 -7.00
N ARG A 209 -18.07 -17.53 -6.69
CA ARG A 209 -18.84 -18.29 -7.68
C ARG A 209 -19.86 -17.42 -8.43
N ASN A 210 -20.57 -16.54 -7.72
CA ASN A 210 -21.50 -15.59 -8.33
C ASN A 210 -20.77 -14.55 -9.17
N THR A 211 -19.58 -14.10 -8.74
CA THR A 211 -18.75 -13.16 -9.49
C THR A 211 -18.26 -13.75 -10.82
N LEU A 212 -18.02 -15.07 -10.85
CA LEU A 212 -17.65 -15.83 -12.04
C LEU A 212 -18.85 -16.32 -12.88
N ALA A 213 -20.09 -15.97 -12.52
CA ALA A 213 -21.27 -16.51 -13.20
C ALA A 213 -21.34 -16.18 -14.70
N GLY A 214 -20.74 -15.06 -15.13
CA GLY A 214 -20.64 -14.67 -16.54
C GLY A 214 -19.53 -15.38 -17.33
N GLU A 215 -18.73 -16.23 -16.69
CA GLU A 215 -17.56 -16.91 -17.27
C GLU A 215 -17.62 -18.42 -16.90
N PRO A 216 -18.47 -19.22 -17.58
CA PRO A 216 -18.81 -20.58 -17.14
C PRO A 216 -17.60 -21.51 -16.98
N ALA A 217 -16.61 -21.40 -17.86
CA ALA A 217 -15.36 -22.17 -17.78
C ALA A 217 -14.56 -21.84 -16.51
N LEU A 218 -14.31 -20.56 -16.24
CA LEU A 218 -13.61 -20.12 -15.03
C LEU A 218 -14.36 -20.51 -13.76
N ARG A 219 -15.69 -20.45 -13.78
CA ARG A 219 -16.54 -20.89 -12.67
C ARG A 219 -16.41 -22.40 -12.43
N GLN A 220 -16.44 -23.23 -13.47
CA GLN A 220 -16.27 -24.67 -13.35
C GLN A 220 -14.89 -25.03 -12.80
N ASP A 221 -13.84 -24.40 -13.33
CA ASP A 221 -12.47 -24.58 -12.85
C ASP A 221 -12.33 -24.20 -11.38
N PHE A 222 -12.97 -23.10 -10.96
CA PHE A 222 -13.02 -22.68 -9.57
C PHE A 222 -13.74 -23.72 -8.68
N ASP A 223 -14.92 -24.20 -9.10
CA ASP A 223 -15.69 -25.20 -8.35
C ASP A 223 -14.88 -26.51 -8.17
N ILE A 224 -14.21 -27.01 -9.23
CA ILE A 224 -13.34 -28.19 -9.18
C ILE A 224 -12.15 -27.96 -8.23
N ALA A 225 -11.44 -26.83 -8.38
CA ALA A 225 -10.27 -26.51 -7.57
C ALA A 225 -10.63 -26.34 -6.08
N TYR A 226 -11.78 -25.73 -5.79
CA TYR A 226 -12.30 -25.56 -4.43
C TYR A 226 -12.66 -26.90 -3.78
N LEU A 227 -13.35 -27.79 -4.49
CA LEU A 227 -13.68 -29.13 -3.99
C LEU A 227 -12.43 -29.98 -3.72
N ARG A 228 -11.44 -29.93 -4.61
CA ARG A 228 -10.15 -30.62 -4.40
C ARG A 228 -9.43 -30.12 -3.15
N ALA A 229 -9.36 -28.80 -2.97
CA ALA A 229 -8.74 -28.19 -1.78
C ALA A 229 -9.48 -28.50 -0.48
N SER A 230 -10.81 -28.72 -0.55
CA SER A 230 -11.65 -29.07 0.60
C SER A 230 -11.43 -30.49 1.12
N ARG A 231 -11.00 -31.43 0.26
CA ARG A 231 -10.79 -32.84 0.63
C ARG A 231 -9.48 -33.11 1.38
N ILE A 232 -8.54 -32.16 1.36
CA ILE A 232 -7.19 -32.31 1.93
C ILE A 232 -7.15 -31.82 3.39
N ARG A 233 -8.27 -31.34 3.94
CA ARG A 233 -8.39 -30.83 5.31
C ARG A 233 -9.28 -31.75 6.14
#